data_AF-A0A7C3D2K4-F1
#
_entry.id   AF-A0A7C3D2K4-F1
#
_cell.length_a   1.000
_cell.length_b   1.000
_cell.length_c   1.000
_cell.angle_alpha   90.00
_cell.angle_beta   90.00
_cell.angle_gamma   90.00
#
_symmetry.space_group_name_H-M   'P 1'
#
loop_
_entity.id
_entity.type
_entity.pdbx_description
1 polymer ?
#
loop_
_entity_poly.entity_id
_entity_poly.type
_entity_poly.pdbx_seq_one_letter_code
_entity_poly.pdbx_strand_id
1 'polypeptide(L)'
;MTEENKPNEDERALRFMVISKVFDLAKQLVNGVIWVALAYIGYLAIDSLAGKTTIANIVLKYLTAEESDYGIPWILTCAFAIWAILENKLRKRKTESFQGRIKELEERLDPNRTTSGLLPSGETHPEDRNL
;
A
#
# COMPACT_ATOMS: atom_id res chain seq x y z
N MET A 1 3.02 -17.77 -82.74
CA MET A 1 3.88 -18.08 -81.57
C MET A 1 3.49 -17.10 -80.50
N THR A 2 2.61 -17.53 -79.60
CA THR A 2 2.10 -16.75 -78.48
C THR A 2 3.21 -16.64 -77.44
N GLU A 3 3.75 -15.45 -77.26
CA GLU A 3 4.57 -15.13 -76.08
C GLU A 3 3.69 -15.23 -74.85
N GLU A 4 3.88 -16.31 -74.11
CA GLU A 4 3.24 -16.59 -72.85
C GLU A 4 3.77 -15.59 -71.81
N ASN A 5 2.95 -14.59 -71.51
CA ASN A 5 3.12 -13.62 -70.44
C ASN A 5 3.22 -14.36 -69.09
N LYS A 6 4.44 -14.73 -68.68
CA LYS A 6 4.71 -15.37 -67.38
C LYS A 6 4.44 -14.35 -66.26
N PRO A 7 3.40 -14.55 -65.44
CA PRO A 7 3.06 -13.57 -64.43
C PRO A 7 4.04 -13.66 -63.26
N ASN A 8 4.90 -12.66 -63.16
CA ASN A 8 5.22 -11.96 -61.92
C ASN A 8 5.71 -12.80 -60.72
N GLU A 9 6.77 -13.58 -60.92
CA GLU A 9 7.50 -14.26 -59.83
C GLU A 9 8.20 -13.25 -58.89
N ASP A 10 8.65 -12.12 -59.42
CA ASP A 10 9.34 -11.07 -58.68
C ASP A 10 8.41 -10.31 -57.71
N GLU A 11 7.15 -10.01 -58.08
CA GLU A 11 6.17 -9.45 -57.11
C GLU A 11 5.91 -10.42 -55.96
N ARG A 12 5.84 -11.72 -56.24
CA ARG A 12 5.55 -12.72 -55.21
C ARG A 12 6.69 -12.77 -54.20
N ALA A 13 7.95 -12.80 -54.67
CA ALA A 13 9.13 -12.77 -53.81
C ALA A 13 9.21 -11.47 -52.98
N LEU A 14 8.90 -10.32 -53.58
CA LEU A 14 8.85 -9.03 -52.87
C LEU A 14 7.76 -9.01 -51.78
N ARG A 15 6.55 -9.52 -52.08
CA ARG A 15 5.47 -9.62 -51.10
C ARG A 15 5.85 -10.53 -49.94
N PHE A 16 6.49 -11.68 -50.19
CA PHE A 16 6.99 -12.55 -49.12
C PHE A 16 8.07 -11.88 -48.26
N MET A 17 8.98 -11.11 -48.86
CA MET A 17 10.03 -10.41 -48.13
C MET A 17 9.49 -9.26 -47.25
N VAL A 18 8.46 -8.55 -47.72
CA VAL A 18 7.80 -7.51 -46.92
C VAL A 18 7.04 -8.15 -45.75
N ILE A 19 6.33 -9.25 -46.01
CA ILE A 19 5.60 -9.99 -44.97
C ILE A 19 6.54 -10.51 -43.88
N SER A 20 7.66 -11.13 -44.24
CA SER A 20 8.62 -11.65 -43.25
C SER A 20 9.23 -10.54 -42.39
N LYS A 21 9.61 -9.40 -42.99
CA LYS A 21 10.13 -8.25 -42.24
C LYS A 21 9.13 -7.66 -41.26
N VAL A 22 7.84 -7.66 -41.60
CA VAL A 22 6.76 -7.23 -40.68
C VAL A 22 6.64 -8.20 -39.50
N PHE A 23 6.72 -9.51 -39.74
CA PHE A 23 6.71 -10.51 -38.68
C PHE A 23 7.94 -10.40 -37.76
N ASP A 24 9.13 -10.15 -38.32
CA ASP A 24 10.35 -9.96 -37.54
C ASP A 24 10.28 -8.69 -36.67
N LEU A 25 9.75 -7.58 -37.21
CA LEU A 25 9.49 -6.36 -36.44
C LEU A 25 8.47 -6.59 -35.32
N ALA A 26 7.38 -7.34 -35.59
CA ALA A 26 6.40 -7.67 -34.57
C ALA A 26 7.02 -8.50 -33.44
N LYS A 27 7.86 -9.48 -33.78
CA LYS A 27 8.59 -10.30 -32.79
C LYS A 27 9.55 -9.47 -31.95
N GLN A 28 10.23 -8.49 -32.56
CA GLN A 28 11.13 -7.59 -31.85
C GLN A 28 10.38 -6.67 -30.89
N LEU A 29 9.20 -6.16 -31.29
CA LEU A 29 8.34 -5.37 -30.42
C LEU A 29 7.83 -6.17 -29.23
N VAL A 30 7.39 -7.42 -29.44
CA VAL A 30 6.94 -8.30 -28.36
C VAL A 30 8.05 -8.53 -27.33
N ASN A 31 9.28 -8.81 -27.78
CA ASN A 31 10.42 -8.95 -26.87
C ASN A 31 10.71 -7.65 -26.10
N GLY A 32 10.61 -6.49 -26.75
CA GLY A 32 10.74 -5.20 -26.08
C GLY A 32 9.68 -4.99 -24.99
N VAL A 33 8.43 -5.31 -25.29
CA VAL A 33 7.31 -5.20 -24.33
C VAL A 33 7.52 -6.12 -23.12
N ILE A 34 8.03 -7.33 -23.33
CA ILE A 34 8.35 -8.26 -22.23
C ILE A 34 9.38 -7.66 -21.28
N TRP A 35 10.46 -7.08 -21.80
CA TRP A 35 11.50 -6.44 -20.98
C TRP A 35 10.95 -5.25 -20.18
N VAL A 36 10.13 -4.42 -20.80
CA VAL A 36 9.48 -3.29 -20.12
C VAL A 36 8.52 -3.76 -19.03
N ALA A 37 7.74 -4.81 -19.29
CA ALA A 37 6.84 -5.41 -18.30
C ALA A 37 7.60 -5.99 -17.11
N LEU A 38 8.73 -6.69 -17.34
CA LEU A 38 9.59 -7.20 -16.28
C LEU A 38 10.18 -6.07 -15.43
N ALA A 39 10.65 -4.99 -16.06
CA ALA A 39 11.16 -3.82 -15.35
C ALA A 39 10.06 -3.16 -14.49
N TYR A 40 8.84 -3.05 -15.00
CA TYR A 40 7.70 -2.48 -14.28
C TYR A 40 7.27 -3.34 -13.08
N ILE A 41 7.20 -4.67 -13.24
CA ILE A 41 6.91 -5.60 -12.14
C ILE A 41 8.04 -5.55 -11.09
N GLY A 42 9.30 -5.47 -11.54
CA GLY A 42 10.45 -5.28 -10.65
C GLY A 42 10.37 -3.99 -9.84
N TYR A 43 9.97 -2.88 -10.48
CA TYR A 43 9.73 -1.60 -9.79
C TYR A 43 8.64 -1.73 -8.72
N LEU A 44 7.50 -2.35 -9.05
CA LEU A 44 6.41 -2.58 -8.09
C LEU A 44 6.86 -3.45 -6.90
N ALA A 45 7.69 -4.46 -7.17
CA ALA A 45 8.25 -5.32 -6.13
C ALA A 45 9.17 -4.52 -5.20
N ILE A 46 10.05 -3.67 -5.74
CA ILE A 46 10.94 -2.80 -4.97
C ILE A 46 10.15 -1.76 -4.17
N ASP A 47 9.12 -1.15 -4.75
CA ASP A 47 8.24 -0.19 -4.09
C ASP A 47 7.52 -0.82 -2.89
N SER A 48 7.00 -2.05 -3.07
CA SER A 48 6.42 -2.85 -1.97
C SER A 48 7.43 -3.24 -0.89
N LEU A 49 8.73 -3.26 -1.23
CA LEU A 49 9.84 -3.60 -0.34
C LEU A 49 10.44 -2.36 0.35
N ALA A 50 10.31 -1.15 -0.21
CA ALA A 50 10.89 0.07 0.33
C ALA A 50 10.41 0.39 1.77
N GLY A 51 9.14 0.10 2.07
CA GLY A 51 8.61 0.21 3.44
C GLY A 51 9.15 -0.87 4.40
N LYS A 52 9.38 -2.09 3.90
CA LYS A 52 9.83 -3.24 4.71
C LYS A 52 11.33 -3.24 4.96
N THR A 53 12.13 -2.81 3.98
CA THR A 53 13.59 -2.70 4.08
C THR A 53 13.99 -1.68 5.14
N THR A 54 13.25 -0.58 5.30
CA THR A 54 13.48 0.38 6.38
C THR A 54 13.30 -0.26 7.76
N ILE A 55 12.22 -1.02 7.96
CA ILE A 55 11.96 -1.73 9.22
C ILE A 55 13.03 -2.81 9.48
N ALA A 56 13.37 -3.61 8.47
CA ALA A 56 14.38 -4.66 8.59
C ALA A 56 15.78 -4.09 8.85
N ASN A 57 16.16 -2.98 8.21
CA ASN A 57 17.43 -2.30 8.44
C ASN A 57 17.51 -1.71 9.86
N ILE A 58 16.41 -1.19 10.41
CA ILE A 58 16.37 -0.70 11.80
C ILE A 58 16.58 -1.87 12.78
N VAL A 59 15.88 -2.98 12.58
CA VAL A 59 15.99 -4.16 13.45
C VAL A 59 17.36 -4.84 13.34
N LEU A 60 17.90 -4.95 12.12
CA LEU A 60 19.21 -5.55 11.90
C LEU A 60 20.32 -4.67 12.50
N LYS A 61 20.29 -3.34 12.26
CA LYS A 61 21.24 -2.41 12.89
C LYS A 61 21.16 -2.42 14.41
N TYR A 62 19.98 -2.65 14.99
CA TYR A 62 19.81 -2.81 16.44
C TYR A 62 20.45 -4.09 16.98
N LEU A 63 20.33 -5.21 16.26
CA LEU A 63 20.87 -6.50 16.70
C LEU A 63 22.38 -6.66 16.45
N THR A 64 22.93 -5.94 15.47
CA THR A 64 24.35 -6.06 15.07
C THR A 64 25.23 -4.88 15.49
N ALA A 65 24.71 -3.90 16.24
CA ALA A 65 25.52 -2.79 16.74
C ALA A 65 26.37 -3.25 17.93
N GLU A 66 27.68 -3.42 17.71
CA GLU A 66 28.61 -3.91 18.73
C GLU A 66 28.98 -2.88 19.81
N GLU A 67 28.89 -1.58 19.56
CA GLU A 67 29.13 -0.57 20.60
C GLU A 67 28.56 0.80 20.20
N SER A 68 27.78 1.39 21.10
CA SER A 68 27.48 2.83 21.20
C SER A 68 26.90 3.54 19.96
N ASP A 69 25.58 3.46 19.80
CA ASP A 69 24.81 4.65 19.43
C ASP A 69 23.63 4.83 20.38
N TYR A 70 23.92 5.45 21.54
CA TYR A 70 22.96 5.67 22.63
C TYR A 70 21.75 6.52 22.20
N GLY A 71 21.78 7.21 21.05
CA GLY A 71 20.71 8.13 20.63
C GLY A 71 19.48 7.46 20.01
N ILE A 72 19.67 6.35 19.28
CA ILE A 72 18.59 5.66 18.55
C ILE A 72 17.48 5.15 19.48
N PRO A 73 17.75 4.42 20.59
CA PRO A 73 16.68 3.96 21.47
C PRO A 73 15.88 5.12 22.06
N TRP A 74 16.53 6.23 22.44
CA TRP A 74 15.83 7.42 22.95
C TRP A 74 14.92 8.06 21.91
N ILE A 75 15.37 8.19 20.65
CA ILE A 75 14.54 8.73 19.56
C ILE A 75 13.33 7.83 19.32
N LEU A 76 13.55 6.50 19.32
CA LEU A 76 12.50 5.52 19.12
C LEU A 76 11.48 5.56 20.27
N THR A 77 11.94 5.61 21.51
CA THR A 77 11.08 5.73 22.70
C THR A 77 10.28 7.03 22.66
N CYS A 78 10.90 8.15 22.32
CA CYS A 78 10.22 9.44 22.15
C CYS A 78 9.16 9.37 21.04
N ALA A 79 9.48 8.76 19.89
CA ALA A 79 8.55 8.60 18.78
C ALA A 79 7.32 7.75 19.18
N PHE A 80 7.54 6.62 19.86
CA PHE A 80 6.46 5.78 20.37
C PHE A 80 5.62 6.48 21.45
N ALA A 81 6.24 7.24 22.34
CA ALA A 81 5.53 8.02 23.35
C ALA A 81 4.62 9.09 22.71
N ILE A 82 5.14 9.83 21.73
CA ILE A 82 4.35 10.82 20.98
C ILE A 82 3.19 10.14 20.25
N TRP A 83 3.47 9.04 19.56
CA TRP A 83 2.45 8.27 18.84
C TRP A 83 1.35 7.77 19.78
N ALA A 84 1.70 7.19 20.93
CA ALA A 84 0.73 6.70 21.91
C ALA A 84 -0.16 7.83 22.48
N ILE A 85 0.40 9.02 22.71
CA ILE A 85 -0.38 10.19 23.16
C ILE A 85 -1.38 10.63 22.08
N LEU A 86 -0.94 10.69 20.81
CA LEU A 86 -1.78 11.07 19.68
C LEU A 86 -2.88 10.04 19.45
N GLU A 87 -2.54 8.75 19.44
CA GLU A 87 -3.49 7.65 19.29
C GLU A 87 -4.56 7.68 20.39
N ASN A 88 -4.14 7.86 21.65
CA ASN A 88 -5.10 7.94 22.75
C ASN A 88 -6.06 9.12 22.59
N LYS A 89 -5.56 10.28 22.15
CA LYS A 89 -6.41 11.45 21.86
C LYS A 89 -7.38 11.19 20.71
N LEU A 90 -6.92 10.58 19.62
CA LEU A 90 -7.77 10.25 18.46
C LEU A 90 -8.85 9.24 18.83
N ARG A 91 -8.49 8.20 19.58
CA ARG A 91 -9.42 7.18 20.07
C ARG A 91 -10.53 7.82 20.90
N LYS A 92 -10.18 8.66 21.88
CA LYS A 92 -11.17 9.35 22.72
C LYS A 92 -12.12 10.23 21.91
N ARG A 93 -11.60 11.04 20.99
CA ARG A 93 -12.44 11.89 20.11
C ARG A 93 -13.40 11.07 19.26
N LYS A 94 -12.92 9.94 18.73
CA LYS A 94 -13.74 9.02 17.95
C LYS A 94 -14.84 8.41 18.82
N THR A 95 -14.50 7.87 19.99
CA THR A 95 -15.47 7.33 20.96
C THR A 95 -16.54 8.37 21.30
N GLU A 96 -16.15 9.60 21.65
CA GLU A 96 -17.07 10.69 21.98
C GLU A 96 -18.05 11.01 20.85
N SER A 97 -17.57 11.06 19.60
CA SER A 97 -18.43 11.30 18.44
C SER A 97 -19.47 10.19 18.23
N PHE A 98 -19.10 8.93 18.48
CA PHE A 98 -20.01 7.81 18.31
C PHE A 98 -20.95 7.66 19.50
N GLN A 99 -20.48 7.92 20.71
CA GLN A 99 -21.26 7.74 21.93
C GLN A 99 -22.46 8.69 21.97
N GLY A 100 -22.30 9.94 21.49
CA GLY A 100 -23.43 10.86 21.35
C GLY A 100 -24.50 10.34 20.38
N ARG A 101 -24.10 9.85 19.22
CA ARG A 101 -25.03 9.29 18.21
C ARG A 101 -25.69 8.00 18.70
N ILE A 102 -24.95 7.15 19.39
CA ILE A 102 -25.49 5.92 19.97
C ILE A 102 -26.55 6.28 21.02
N LYS A 103 -26.25 7.22 21.91
CA LYS A 103 -27.20 7.69 22.94
C LYS A 103 -28.49 8.22 22.31
N GLU A 104 -28.39 9.05 21.27
CA GLU A 104 -29.56 9.56 20.55
C GLU A 104 -30.41 8.44 19.92
N LEU A 105 -29.77 7.42 19.33
CA LEU A 105 -30.46 6.27 18.76
C LEU A 105 -31.10 5.38 19.83
N GLU A 106 -30.44 5.24 20.98
CA GLU A 106 -30.92 4.46 22.11
C GLU A 106 -32.12 5.13 22.79
N GLU A 107 -32.10 6.45 23.00
CA GLU A 107 -33.23 7.22 23.55
C GLU A 107 -34.47 7.17 22.65
N ARG A 108 -34.27 7.07 21.32
CA ARG A 108 -35.38 6.89 20.37
C ARG A 108 -36.01 5.50 20.46
N LEU A 109 -35.23 4.48 20.82
CA LEU A 109 -35.69 3.10 20.90
C LEU A 109 -36.28 2.77 22.29
N ASP A 110 -35.61 3.23 23.35
CA ASP A 110 -36.00 3.04 24.74
C ASP A 110 -35.77 4.34 25.55
N PRO A 111 -36.81 5.17 25.73
CA PRO A 111 -36.72 6.42 26.48
C PRO A 111 -36.38 6.23 27.96
N ASN A 112 -36.55 5.03 28.52
CA ASN A 112 -36.32 4.74 29.94
C ASN A 112 -34.95 4.10 30.21
N ARG A 113 -34.06 4.09 29.21
CA ARG A 113 -32.74 3.49 29.37
C ARG A 113 -31.90 4.20 30.43
N THR A 114 -31.47 3.45 31.43
CA THR A 114 -30.49 3.90 32.41
C THR A 114 -29.07 3.86 31.84
N THR A 115 -28.30 4.92 32.09
CA THR A 115 -26.93 5.06 31.58
C THR A 115 -25.95 4.28 32.44
N SER A 116 -24.86 3.77 31.86
CA SER A 116 -23.81 3.06 32.59
C SER A 116 -22.94 3.95 33.49
N GLY A 117 -23.20 5.25 33.58
CA GLY A 117 -22.40 6.20 34.37
C GLY A 117 -21.00 6.45 33.79
N LEU A 118 -20.72 6.02 32.56
CA LEU A 118 -19.44 6.28 31.90
C LEU A 118 -19.46 7.65 31.20
N LEU A 119 -18.29 8.31 31.19
CA LEU A 119 -18.12 9.55 30.43
C LEU A 119 -18.30 9.29 28.91
N PRO A 120 -18.66 10.32 28.12
CA PRO A 120 -18.67 10.24 26.65
C PRO A 120 -17.32 9.84 26.02
N SER A 121 -16.22 9.95 26.77
CA SER A 121 -14.91 9.48 26.33
C SER A 121 -14.68 7.97 26.52
N GLY A 122 -15.65 7.25 27.12
CA GLY A 122 -15.53 5.86 27.53
C GLY A 122 -14.75 5.65 28.84
N GLU A 123 -14.45 6.73 29.58
CA GLU A 123 -13.71 6.67 30.84
C GLU A 123 -14.66 6.60 32.04
N THR A 124 -14.22 5.94 33.11
CA THR A 124 -14.94 5.91 34.40
C THR A 124 -15.02 7.32 34.99
N HIS A 125 -16.12 7.64 35.68
CA HIS A 125 -16.21 8.92 36.39
C HIS A 125 -15.09 9.01 37.45
N PRO A 126 -14.44 10.18 37.58
CA PRO A 126 -13.35 10.36 38.55
C PRO A 126 -13.79 10.17 40.00
N GLU A 127 -15.09 10.31 40.29
CA GLU A 127 -15.70 10.08 41.60
C GLU A 127 -15.76 8.59 41.97
N ASP A 128 -15.83 7.68 40.99
CA ASP A 128 -15.88 6.23 41.22
C ASP A 128 -14.49 5.61 41.46
N ARG A 129 -13.41 6.39 41.28
CA ARG A 129 -12.02 5.89 41.38
C ARG A 129 -11.56 5.65 42.83
N ASN A 130 -12.30 6.15 43.82
CA ASN A 130 -11.93 6.14 45.25
C ASN A 130 -12.91 5.35 46.15
N LEU A 131 -13.80 4.54 45.57
CA LEU A 131 -14.65 3.57 46.28
C LEU A 131 -13.99 2.18 46.25
#